data_AF-A0A3G9GYH4-F1
#
_entry.id   AF-A0A3G9GYH4-F1
#
_cell.length_a   1.000
_cell.length_b   1.000
_cell.length_c   1.000
_cell.angle_alpha   90.00
_cell.angle_beta   90.00
_cell.angle_gamma   90.00
#
_symmetry.space_group_name_H-M   'P 1'
#
loop_
_entity.id
_entity.type
_entity.pdbx_description
1 polymer ?
#
loop_
_entity_poly.entity_id
_entity_poly.type
_entity_poly.pdbx_seq_one_letter_code
_entity_poly.pdbx_strand_id
1 'polypeptide(L)'
;MWKIWMDMDEETKKRVSKNFRVAGVVMVLLGLGGIIFPGMMSLATLFFVAWMLLLGGMMTGYFTWMSDRNDWLGWLKTFILVATAILLILKPMPGIAAVGMLLAIYFLFDSFGNMALAFTMKPAKGWWLWLVNGIFSLILAVIFLIGWPFSSLYLVGLFVGISLFIDGIVLITLGSYLKK
;
A
#
# COMPACT_ATOMS: atom_id res chain seq x y z
N MET A 1 4.69 -3.87 -21.75
CA MET A 1 3.97 -2.72 -21.18
C MET A 1 4.12 -1.42 -21.98
N TRP A 2 5.30 -1.10 -22.55
CA TRP A 2 5.53 0.11 -23.38
C TRP A 2 4.84 0.11 -24.76
N LYS A 3 4.57 -1.07 -25.34
CA LYS A 3 3.93 -1.23 -26.67
C LYS A 3 2.48 -0.71 -26.71
N ILE A 4 1.76 -0.79 -25.60
CA ILE A 4 0.33 -0.45 -25.50
C ILE A 4 0.08 1.05 -25.73
N TRP A 5 1.05 1.90 -25.37
CA TRP A 5 0.90 3.37 -25.45
C TRP A 5 1.19 3.92 -26.84
N MET A 6 1.98 3.21 -27.65
CA MET A 6 2.36 3.64 -28.99
C MET A 6 1.23 3.46 -30.00
N ASP A 7 0.35 2.47 -29.80
CA ASP A 7 -0.77 2.16 -30.69
C ASP A 7 -2.06 2.95 -30.38
N MET A 8 -2.04 3.85 -29.39
CA MET A 8 -3.22 4.64 -29.00
C MET A 8 -3.45 5.81 -29.95
N ASP A 9 -4.72 6.10 -30.23
CA ASP A 9 -5.15 7.31 -30.92
C ASP A 9 -4.82 8.57 -30.11
N GLU A 10 -4.62 9.69 -30.80
CA GLU A 10 -4.24 10.97 -30.21
C GLU A 10 -5.27 11.51 -29.20
N GLU A 11 -6.55 11.17 -29.38
CA GLU A 11 -7.61 11.60 -28.47
C GLU A 11 -7.55 10.82 -27.14
N THR A 12 -7.34 9.51 -27.21
CA THR A 12 -7.12 8.64 -26.04
C THR A 12 -5.85 9.02 -25.29
N LYS A 13 -4.73 9.30 -25.97
CA LYS A 13 -3.49 9.79 -25.34
C LYS A 13 -3.74 11.06 -24.52
N LYS A 14 -4.44 12.03 -25.09
CA LYS A 14 -4.79 13.29 -24.40
C LYS A 14 -5.72 13.05 -23.20
N ARG A 15 -6.71 12.18 -23.32
CA ARG A 15 -7.63 11.84 -22.22
C ARG A 15 -6.89 11.15 -21.07
N VAL A 16 -6.05 10.16 -21.38
CA VAL A 16 -5.27 9.43 -20.37
C VAL A 16 -4.24 10.35 -19.71
N SER A 17 -3.54 11.18 -20.49
CA SER A 17 -2.64 12.22 -19.97
C SER A 17 -3.34 13.13 -18.97
N LYS A 18 -4.55 13.61 -19.29
CA LYS A 18 -5.34 14.45 -18.38
C LYS A 18 -5.71 13.69 -17.11
N ASN A 19 -6.19 12.46 -17.21
CA ASN A 19 -6.57 11.64 -16.06
C ASN A 19 -5.37 11.37 -15.15
N PHE A 20 -4.20 11.06 -15.72
CA PHE A 20 -2.96 10.83 -14.96
C PHE A 20 -2.50 12.08 -14.22
N ARG A 21 -2.60 13.25 -14.84
CA ARG A 21 -2.28 14.52 -14.16
C ARG A 21 -3.23 14.82 -13.01
N VAL A 22 -4.55 14.65 -13.21
CA VAL A 22 -5.53 14.89 -12.15
C VAL A 22 -5.32 13.93 -11.00
N ALA A 23 -5.22 12.63 -11.28
CA ALA A 23 -4.95 11.61 -10.27
C ALA A 23 -3.62 11.89 -9.53
N GLY A 24 -2.58 12.24 -10.27
CA GLY A 24 -1.27 12.55 -9.68
C GLY A 24 -1.29 13.78 -8.78
N VAL A 25 -1.97 14.86 -9.17
CA VAL A 25 -2.14 16.04 -8.28
C VAL A 25 -2.89 15.68 -7.01
N VAL A 26 -3.97 14.93 -7.11
CA VAL A 26 -4.73 14.47 -5.93
C VAL A 26 -3.85 13.62 -5.02
N MET A 27 -3.09 12.68 -5.58
CA MET A 27 -2.17 11.83 -4.82
C MET A 27 -1.05 12.63 -4.15
N VAL A 28 -0.47 13.63 -4.81
CA VAL A 28 0.53 14.53 -4.22
C VAL A 28 -0.06 15.28 -3.02
N LEU A 29 -1.27 15.82 -3.13
CA LEU A 29 -1.92 16.55 -2.04
C LEU A 29 -2.24 15.64 -0.86
N LEU A 30 -2.77 14.44 -1.12
CA LEU A 30 -3.03 13.44 -0.08
C LEU A 30 -1.73 12.98 0.59
N GLY A 31 -0.67 12.76 -0.20
CA GLY A 31 0.64 12.37 0.29
C GLY A 31 1.28 13.46 1.17
N LEU A 32 1.24 14.72 0.74
CA LEU A 32 1.68 15.87 1.55
C LEU A 32 0.89 15.97 2.85
N GLY A 33 -0.44 15.83 2.79
CA GLY A 33 -1.28 15.78 3.99
C GLY A 33 -0.87 14.65 4.93
N GLY A 34 -0.55 13.48 4.39
CA GLY A 34 -0.08 12.33 5.17
C GLY A 34 1.31 12.52 5.79
N ILE A 35 2.21 13.24 5.11
CA ILE A 35 3.54 13.58 5.65
C ILE A 35 3.43 14.60 6.79
N ILE A 36 2.55 15.60 6.66
CA ILE A 36 2.34 16.64 7.69
C ILE A 36 1.58 16.06 8.89
N PHE A 37 0.59 15.19 8.65
CA PHE A 37 -0.26 14.59 9.68
C PHE A 37 -0.21 13.05 9.66
N PRO A 38 0.95 12.45 9.99
CA PRO A 38 1.15 11.00 9.87
C PRO A 38 0.21 10.19 10.76
N GLY A 39 -0.15 10.68 11.95
CA GLY A 39 -1.12 10.00 12.82
C GLY A 39 -2.51 9.85 12.17
N MET A 40 -2.99 10.89 11.49
CA MET A 40 -4.27 10.85 10.77
C MET A 40 -4.19 9.92 9.57
N MET A 41 -3.06 9.92 8.86
CA MET A 41 -2.84 9.03 7.73
C MET A 41 -2.84 7.55 8.14
N SER A 42 -2.17 7.20 9.24
CA SER A 42 -2.21 5.84 9.79
C SER A 42 -3.63 5.38 10.12
N LEU A 43 -4.44 6.26 10.71
CA LEU A 43 -5.85 5.98 11.00
C LEU A 43 -6.65 5.78 9.70
N ALA A 44 -6.44 6.63 8.70
CA ALA A 44 -7.10 6.48 7.40
C ALA A 44 -6.75 5.16 6.73
N THR A 45 -5.47 4.76 6.73
CA THR A 45 -5.02 3.46 6.21
C THR A 45 -5.66 2.31 6.98
N LEU A 46 -5.71 2.39 8.32
CA LEU A 46 -6.37 1.37 9.13
C LEU A 46 -7.86 1.27 8.80
N PHE A 47 -8.57 2.39 8.76
CA PHE A 47 -10.01 2.37 8.46
C PHE A 47 -10.29 1.84 7.06
N PHE A 48 -9.43 2.14 6.09
CA PHE A 48 -9.53 1.54 4.77
C PHE A 48 -9.44 0.01 4.85
N VAL A 49 -8.45 -0.54 5.55
CA VAL A 49 -8.31 -1.99 5.78
C VAL A 49 -9.53 -2.56 6.52
N ALA A 50 -10.00 -1.90 7.57
CA ALA A 50 -11.15 -2.34 8.35
C ALA A 50 -12.43 -2.38 7.49
N TRP A 51 -12.64 -1.38 6.64
CA TRP A 51 -13.76 -1.36 5.69
C TRP A 51 -13.67 -2.49 4.67
N MET A 52 -12.48 -2.80 4.15
CA MET A 52 -12.30 -3.95 3.25
C MET A 52 -12.65 -5.27 3.95
N LEU A 53 -12.24 -5.46 5.21
CA LEU A 53 -12.59 -6.65 5.99
C LEU A 53 -14.09 -6.73 6.27
N LEU A 54 -14.73 -5.60 6.57
CA LEU A 54 -16.16 -5.51 6.83
C LEU A 54 -16.97 -5.88 5.58
N LEU A 55 -16.66 -5.27 4.44
CA LEU A 55 -17.30 -5.58 3.16
C LEU A 55 -17.01 -7.02 2.73
N GLY A 56 -15.78 -7.50 2.90
CA GLY A 56 -15.40 -8.89 2.64
C GLY A 56 -16.19 -9.88 3.50
N GLY A 57 -16.36 -9.58 4.79
CA GLY A 57 -17.16 -10.37 5.72
C GLY A 57 -18.65 -10.37 5.36
N MET A 58 -19.21 -9.22 4.98
CA MET A 58 -20.59 -9.14 4.49
C MET A 58 -20.80 -9.97 3.23
N MET A 59 -19.86 -9.90 2.28
CA MET A 59 -19.91 -10.69 1.05
C MET A 59 -19.81 -12.19 1.34
N THR A 60 -18.91 -12.63 2.23
CA THR A 60 -18.85 -14.05 2.61
C THR A 60 -20.13 -14.50 3.28
N GLY A 61 -20.72 -13.67 4.13
CA GLY A 61 -22.00 -13.99 4.78
C GLY A 61 -23.14 -14.12 3.78
N TYR A 62 -23.18 -13.23 2.79
CA TYR A 62 -24.12 -13.30 1.68
C TYR A 62 -23.94 -14.58 0.85
N PHE A 63 -22.70 -14.96 0.52
CA PHE A 63 -22.42 -16.19 -0.21
C PHE A 63 -22.76 -17.45 0.58
N THR A 64 -22.45 -17.51 1.88
CA THR A 64 -22.84 -18.63 2.74
C THR A 64 -24.36 -18.75 2.80
N TRP A 65 -25.08 -17.63 2.92
CA TRP A 65 -26.54 -17.65 2.91
C TRP A 65 -27.14 -18.19 1.60
N MET A 66 -26.52 -17.87 0.46
CA MET A 66 -26.99 -18.28 -0.86
C MET A 66 -26.58 -19.71 -1.23
N SER A 67 -25.39 -20.16 -0.83
CA SER A 67 -24.83 -21.45 -1.22
C SER A 67 -25.29 -22.58 -0.29
N ASP A 68 -24.98 -22.48 1.00
CA ASP A 68 -25.40 -23.45 2.01
C ASP A 68 -25.48 -22.77 3.38
N ARG A 69 -26.71 -22.60 3.86
CA ARG A 69 -26.97 -21.94 5.15
C ARG A 69 -26.44 -22.73 6.34
N ASN A 70 -26.23 -24.04 6.19
CA ASN A 70 -25.71 -24.88 7.27
C ASN A 70 -24.18 -24.97 7.26
N ASP A 71 -23.50 -24.30 6.32
CA ASP A 71 -22.04 -24.22 6.31
C ASP A 71 -21.53 -23.37 7.49
N TRP A 72 -21.23 -24.07 8.58
CA TRP A 72 -20.66 -23.49 9.78
C TRP A 72 -19.32 -22.77 9.51
N LEU A 73 -18.49 -23.27 8.59
CA LEU A 73 -17.20 -22.65 8.28
C LEU A 73 -17.39 -21.31 7.58
N GLY A 74 -18.37 -21.21 6.68
CA GLY A 74 -18.77 -19.96 6.03
C GLY A 74 -19.25 -18.89 7.01
N TRP A 75 -20.09 -19.29 7.97
CA TRP A 75 -20.54 -18.39 9.05
C TRP A 75 -19.42 -17.99 10.00
N LEU A 76 -18.53 -18.92 10.37
CA LEU A 76 -17.38 -18.64 11.21
C LEU A 76 -16.44 -17.64 10.53
N LYS A 77 -16.13 -17.83 9.24
CA LYS A 77 -15.32 -16.89 8.45
C LYS A 77 -15.94 -15.50 8.40
N THR A 78 -17.24 -15.43 8.13
CA THR A 78 -18.02 -14.18 8.13
C THR A 78 -17.93 -13.47 9.47
N PHE A 79 -18.16 -14.20 10.55
CA PHE A 79 -18.09 -13.67 11.91
C PHE A 79 -16.69 -13.13 12.22
N ILE A 80 -15.63 -13.89 11.93
CA ILE A 80 -14.24 -13.46 12.18
C ILE A 80 -13.93 -12.17 11.41
N LEU A 81 -14.29 -12.08 10.13
CA LEU A 81 -14.01 -10.89 9.31
C LEU A 81 -14.73 -9.65 9.82
N VAL A 82 -16.04 -9.77 10.08
CA VAL A 82 -16.86 -8.66 10.58
C VAL A 82 -16.45 -8.25 11.99
N ALA A 83 -16.24 -9.21 12.89
CA ALA A 83 -15.79 -8.94 14.26
C ALA A 83 -14.42 -8.27 14.27
N THR A 84 -13.46 -8.76 13.46
CA THR A 84 -12.14 -8.14 13.34
C THR A 84 -12.25 -6.71 12.83
N ALA A 85 -13.06 -6.46 11.78
CA ALA A 85 -13.27 -5.12 11.27
C ALA A 85 -13.83 -4.15 12.32
N ILE A 86 -14.86 -4.58 13.06
CA ILE A 86 -15.46 -3.79 14.14
C ILE A 86 -14.42 -3.52 15.24
N LEU A 87 -13.63 -4.52 15.63
CA LEU A 87 -12.57 -4.37 16.64
C LEU A 87 -11.52 -3.35 16.20
N LEU A 88 -11.08 -3.38 14.93
CA LEU A 88 -10.13 -2.41 14.39
C LEU A 88 -10.70 -0.99 14.39
N ILE A 89 -12.01 -0.83 14.14
CA ILE A 89 -12.68 0.48 14.15
C ILE A 89 -12.78 1.02 15.59
N LEU A 90 -13.18 0.18 16.55
CA LEU A 90 -13.38 0.58 17.94
C LEU A 90 -12.07 0.77 18.71
N LYS A 91 -11.04 -0.01 18.36
CA LYS A 91 -9.72 0.01 19.00
C LYS A 91 -8.64 0.09 17.90
N PRO A 92 -8.35 1.30 17.41
CA PRO A 92 -7.44 1.46 16.29
C PRO A 92 -5.97 1.20 16.62
N MET A 93 -5.54 1.36 17.88
CA MET A 93 -4.12 1.21 18.23
C MET A 93 -3.55 -0.19 17.93
N PRO A 94 -4.18 -1.30 18.35
CA PRO A 94 -3.77 -2.64 17.93
C PRO A 94 -3.76 -2.83 16.41
N GLY A 95 -4.73 -2.23 15.71
CA GLY A 95 -4.83 -2.32 14.25
C GLY A 95 -3.66 -1.63 13.54
N ILE A 96 -3.33 -0.40 13.93
CA ILE A 96 -2.18 0.33 13.43
C ILE A 96 -0.88 -0.44 13.74
N ALA A 97 -0.75 -0.98 14.95
CA ALA A 97 0.41 -1.78 15.33
C ALA A 97 0.55 -3.05 14.48
N ALA A 98 -0.57 -3.70 14.12
CA ALA A 98 -0.57 -4.85 13.20
C ALA A 98 -0.13 -4.44 11.79
N VAL A 99 -0.66 -3.32 11.25
CA VAL A 99 -0.23 -2.79 9.95
C VAL A 99 1.26 -2.43 9.96
N GLY A 100 1.75 -1.81 11.03
CA GLY A 100 3.17 -1.51 11.21
C GLY A 100 4.03 -2.77 11.22
N MET A 101 3.58 -3.84 11.88
CA MET A 101 4.28 -5.12 11.88
C MET A 101 4.31 -5.76 10.48
N LEU A 102 3.21 -5.68 9.73
CA LEU A 102 3.17 -6.14 8.33
C LEU A 102 4.14 -5.36 7.45
N LEU A 103 4.26 -4.04 7.63
CA LEU A 103 5.25 -3.22 6.92
C LEU A 103 6.68 -3.61 7.30
N ALA A 104 6.96 -3.85 8.58
CA ALA A 104 8.27 -4.32 9.04
C ALA A 104 8.66 -5.64 8.35
N ILE A 105 7.72 -6.59 8.30
CA ILE A 105 7.92 -7.87 7.61
C ILE A 105 8.15 -7.63 6.12
N TYR A 106 7.33 -6.79 5.48
CA TYR A 106 7.51 -6.43 4.07
C TYR A 106 8.92 -5.87 3.79
N PHE A 107 9.40 -4.93 4.60
CA PHE A 107 10.73 -4.35 4.46
C PHE A 107 11.86 -5.36 4.68
N LEU A 108 11.68 -6.35 5.57
CA LEU A 108 12.64 -7.45 5.71
C LEU A 108 12.71 -8.28 4.44
N PHE A 109 11.57 -8.70 3.89
CA PHE A 109 11.53 -9.47 2.64
C PHE A 109 12.09 -8.67 1.46
N ASP A 110 11.73 -7.39 1.36
CA ASP A 110 12.24 -6.49 0.33
C ASP A 110 13.77 -6.32 0.46
N SER A 111 14.29 -6.17 1.68
CA SER A 111 15.73 -6.12 1.94
C SER A 111 16.44 -7.37 1.41
N PHE A 112 16.01 -8.56 1.82
CA PHE A 112 16.65 -9.82 1.39
C PHE A 112 16.52 -10.04 -0.11
N GLY A 113 15.36 -9.72 -0.70
CA GLY A 113 15.13 -9.80 -2.13
C GLY A 113 16.07 -8.90 -2.93
N ASN A 114 16.16 -7.62 -2.54
CA ASN A 114 17.03 -6.65 -3.20
C ASN A 114 18.52 -6.98 -3.04
N MET A 115 18.94 -7.46 -1.87
CA MET A 115 20.32 -7.93 -1.66
C MET A 115 20.63 -9.15 -2.53
N ALA A 116 19.73 -10.14 -2.59
CA ALA A 116 19.90 -11.31 -3.45
C ALA A 116 20.02 -10.92 -4.93
N LEU A 117 19.11 -10.07 -5.42
CA LEU A 117 19.15 -9.53 -6.78
C LEU A 117 20.45 -8.77 -7.06
N ALA A 118 20.95 -7.99 -6.11
CA ALA A 118 22.21 -7.27 -6.26
C ALA A 118 23.39 -8.23 -6.46
N PHE A 119 23.42 -9.36 -5.74
CA PHE A 119 24.47 -10.36 -5.90
C PHE A 119 24.35 -11.15 -7.20
N THR A 120 23.13 -11.50 -7.63
CA THR A 120 22.89 -12.19 -8.91
C THR A 120 23.19 -11.31 -10.12
N MET A 121 22.91 -10.00 -10.03
CA MET A 121 23.15 -9.07 -11.14
C MET A 121 24.60 -8.60 -11.25
N LYS A 122 25.51 -8.93 -10.31
CA LYS A 122 26.93 -8.60 -10.47
C LYS A 122 27.51 -9.32 -11.70
N PRO A 123 28.26 -8.63 -12.60
CA PRO A 123 28.74 -7.25 -12.54
C PRO A 123 27.94 -6.23 -13.41
N ALA A 124 26.68 -6.52 -13.76
CA ALA A 124 25.85 -5.66 -14.60
C ALA A 124 25.77 -4.21 -14.09
N LYS A 125 25.71 -3.25 -15.02
CA LYS A 125 25.66 -1.83 -14.70
C LYS A 125 24.42 -1.51 -13.84
N GLY A 126 24.65 -0.98 -12.64
CA GLY A 126 23.57 -0.64 -11.69
C GLY A 126 23.29 -1.69 -10.61
N TRP A 127 24.03 -2.80 -10.52
CA TRP A 127 23.85 -3.82 -9.46
C TRP A 127 23.92 -3.21 -8.04
N TRP A 128 24.72 -2.17 -7.85
CA TRP A 128 24.90 -1.50 -6.55
C TRP A 128 23.64 -0.76 -6.06
N LEU A 129 22.77 -0.31 -6.97
CA LEU A 129 21.52 0.36 -6.61
C LEU A 129 20.57 -0.58 -5.86
N TRP A 130 20.51 -1.85 -6.28
CA TRP A 130 19.74 -2.90 -5.62
C TRP A 130 20.30 -3.17 -4.22
N LEU A 131 21.63 -3.20 -4.07
CA LEU A 131 22.27 -3.40 -2.76
C LEU A 131 21.94 -2.25 -1.81
N VAL A 132 22.05 -1.01 -2.29
CA VAL A 132 21.71 0.18 -1.51
C VAL A 132 20.24 0.18 -1.11
N ASN A 133 19.32 -0.13 -2.03
CA ASN A 133 17.89 -0.25 -1.73
C ASN A 133 17.63 -1.30 -0.65
N GLY A 134 18.26 -2.46 -0.76
CA GLY A 134 18.13 -3.52 0.24
C GLY A 134 18.59 -3.08 1.64
N ILE A 135 19.72 -2.36 1.74
CA ILE A 135 20.20 -1.81 3.01
C ILE A 135 19.22 -0.78 3.59
N PHE A 136 18.66 0.12 2.77
CA PHE A 136 17.66 1.09 3.22
C PHE A 136 16.39 0.40 3.73
N SER A 137 15.89 -0.61 3.01
CA SER A 137 14.74 -1.40 3.45
C SER A 137 15.04 -2.12 4.77
N LEU A 138 16.25 -2.66 4.96
CA LEU A 138 16.64 -3.28 6.23
C LEU A 138 16.60 -2.29 7.39
N ILE A 139 17.14 -1.07 7.18
CA ILE A 139 17.13 0.00 8.18
C ILE A 139 15.69 0.36 8.55
N LEU A 140 14.81 0.52 7.57
CA LEU A 140 13.39 0.80 7.81
C LEU A 140 12.74 -0.31 8.63
N ALA A 141 13.00 -1.58 8.29
CA ALA A 141 12.47 -2.72 9.03
C ALA A 141 12.89 -2.70 10.51
N VAL A 142 14.18 -2.45 10.78
CA VAL A 142 14.72 -2.35 12.14
C VAL A 142 14.10 -1.19 12.92
N ILE A 143 13.91 -0.03 12.28
CA ILE A 143 13.25 1.15 12.91
C ILE A 143 11.82 0.81 13.33
N PHE A 144 11.07 0.12 12.45
CA PHE A 144 9.71 -0.33 12.78
C PHE A 144 9.71 -1.30 13.96
N LEU A 145 10.62 -2.28 13.98
CA LEU A 145 10.67 -3.31 15.03
C LEU A 145 11.04 -2.74 16.40
N ILE A 146 12.02 -1.83 16.47
CA ILE A 146 12.48 -1.26 17.75
C ILE A 146 11.41 -0.36 18.38
N GLY A 147 10.70 0.43 17.57
CA GLY A 147 9.69 1.36 18.06
C GLY A 147 8.29 0.75 18.25
N TRP A 148 8.10 -0.51 17.89
CA TRP A 148 6.80 -1.18 17.95
C TRP A 148 6.32 -1.33 19.41
N PRO A 149 5.02 -1.16 19.71
CA PRO A 149 3.90 -0.82 18.82
C PRO A 149 3.63 0.68 18.65
N PHE A 150 4.24 1.54 19.48
CA PHE A 150 3.87 2.95 19.55
C PHE A 150 4.34 3.77 18.34
N SER A 151 5.51 3.45 17.78
CA SER A 151 6.04 4.14 16.59
C SER A 151 5.19 3.89 15.34
N SER A 152 4.42 2.80 15.30
CA SER A 152 3.60 2.43 14.15
C SER A 152 2.58 3.51 13.79
N LEU A 153 2.09 4.28 14.77
CA LEU A 153 1.17 5.38 14.53
C LEU A 153 1.76 6.51 13.67
N TYR A 154 3.07 6.71 13.72
CA TYR A 154 3.74 7.73 12.92
C TYR A 154 4.37 7.12 11.67
N LEU A 155 5.03 5.96 11.80
CA LEU A 155 5.77 5.34 10.73
C LEU A 155 4.87 4.81 9.61
N VAL A 156 3.70 4.23 9.93
CA VAL A 156 2.75 3.75 8.92
C VAL A 156 2.27 4.92 8.07
N GLY A 157 1.76 5.97 8.70
CA GLY A 157 1.21 7.13 7.99
C GLY A 157 2.25 7.91 7.22
N LEU A 158 3.47 8.04 7.76
CA LEU A 158 4.59 8.65 7.05
C LEU A 158 4.99 7.84 5.82
N PHE A 159 5.10 6.51 5.96
CA PHE A 159 5.40 5.63 4.82
C PHE A 159 4.33 5.75 3.73
N VAL A 160 3.05 5.60 4.10
CA VAL A 160 1.94 5.70 3.14
C VAL A 160 1.87 7.10 2.50
N GLY A 161 2.09 8.16 3.29
CA GLY A 161 2.12 9.54 2.80
C GLY A 161 3.24 9.78 1.77
N ILE A 162 4.46 9.30 2.07
CA ILE A 162 5.59 9.38 1.14
C ILE A 162 5.32 8.57 -0.13
N SER A 163 4.78 7.35 -0.02
CA SER A 163 4.42 6.53 -1.17
C SER A 163 3.43 7.24 -2.08
N LEU A 164 2.32 7.77 -1.53
CA LEU A 164 1.33 8.52 -2.31
C LEU A 164 1.92 9.78 -2.95
N PHE A 165 2.82 10.47 -2.24
CA PHE A 165 3.48 11.65 -2.78
C PHE A 165 4.36 11.31 -3.98
N ILE A 166 5.20 10.29 -3.86
CA ILE A 166 6.09 9.82 -4.93
C ILE A 166 5.26 9.30 -6.12
N ASP A 167 4.26 8.46 -5.86
CA ASP A 167 3.38 7.92 -6.90
C ASP A 167 2.64 9.04 -7.65
N GLY A 168 2.22 10.08 -6.93
CA GLY A 168 1.61 11.27 -7.52
C GLY A 168 2.56 12.01 -8.47
N ILE A 169 3.83 12.19 -8.09
CA ILE A 169 4.86 12.77 -8.96
C ILE A 169 5.08 11.90 -10.21
N VAL A 170 5.16 10.58 -10.03
CA VAL A 170 5.31 9.62 -11.13
C VAL A 170 4.13 9.72 -12.11
N LEU A 171 2.90 9.81 -11.63
CA LEU A 171 1.72 9.98 -12.49
C LEU A 171 1.70 11.32 -13.24
N ILE A 172 2.09 12.42 -12.59
CA ILE A 172 2.19 13.74 -13.23
C ILE A 172 3.24 13.73 -14.35
N THR A 173 4.39 13.11 -14.09
CA THR A 173 5.47 12.99 -15.09
C THR A 173 5.05 12.09 -16.25
N LEU A 174 4.50 10.91 -16.00
CA LEU A 174 3.96 10.02 -17.03
C LEU A 174 2.88 10.69 -17.87
N GLY A 175 1.93 11.38 -17.24
CA GLY A 175 0.90 12.14 -17.95
C GLY A 175 1.49 13.26 -18.81
N SER A 176 2.63 13.84 -18.43
CA SER A 176 3.32 14.86 -19.22
C SER A 176 4.09 14.28 -20.41
N TYR A 177 4.62 13.07 -20.30
CA TYR A 177 5.24 12.37 -21.42
C TYR A 177 4.23 11.95 -22.49
N LEU A 178 3.02 11.53 -22.11
CA LEU A 178 1.96 11.12 -23.04
C LEU A 178 1.33 12.27 -23.85
N LYS A 179 1.60 13.53 -23.48
CA LYS A 179 1.14 14.72 -24.20
C LYS A 179 2.13 15.14 -25.31
N LYS A 180 3.38 14.67 -25.25
CA LYS A 180 4.41 14.91 -26.28
C LYS A 180 4.33 13.83 -27.35
#